data_AF-A0A959RB68-F1
#
_entry.id   AF-A0A959RB68-F1
#
_cell.length_a   1.000
_cell.length_b   1.000
_cell.length_c   1.000
_cell.angle_alpha   90.00
_cell.angle_beta   90.00
_cell.angle_gamma   90.00
#
_symmetry.space_group_name_H-M   'P 1'
#
loop_
_entity.id
_entity.type
_entity.pdbx_description
1 polymer ?
#
loop_
_entity_poly.entity_id
_entity_poly.type
_entity_poly.pdbx_seq_one_letter_code
_entity_poly.pdbx_strand_id
1 'polypeptide(L)'
;MDESIKRILKMVEEGKLSSEKAAEMIDVLKSGESTEETTPKAGKKLVIRVKKKDGEDVNINFPLKFIKASVKAFGKLPVDIKGHVNDHKVDMEAFAAAIESEAEGTIMDLQTGKGEDVRITIE
;
A
#
# COMPACT_ATOMS: atom_id res chain seq x y z
N MET A 1 -17.47 8.27 -29.54
CA MET A 1 -16.32 8.69 -30.35
C MET A 1 -15.75 9.90 -29.65
N ASP A 2 -14.60 9.73 -28.99
CA ASP A 2 -14.03 10.76 -28.12
C ASP A 2 -13.78 12.06 -28.86
N GLU A 3 -14.25 13.14 -28.26
CA GLU A 3 -14.09 14.50 -28.77
C GLU A 3 -12.60 14.85 -28.95
N SER A 4 -11.76 14.33 -28.06
CA SER A 4 -10.30 14.42 -28.10
C SER A 4 -9.69 13.75 -29.34
N ILE A 5 -10.20 12.57 -29.73
CA ILE A 5 -9.73 11.85 -30.92
C ILE A 5 -10.09 12.62 -32.20
N LYS A 6 -11.31 13.20 -32.26
CA LYS A 6 -11.70 14.05 -33.40
C LYS A 6 -10.80 15.27 -33.55
N ARG A 7 -10.40 15.90 -32.43
CA ARG A 7 -9.48 17.04 -32.44
C ARG A 7 -8.08 16.66 -32.92
N ILE A 8 -7.57 15.49 -32.51
CA ILE A 8 -6.27 14.97 -32.98
C ILE A 8 -6.30 14.72 -34.49
N LEU A 9 -7.35 14.04 -34.99
CA LEU A 9 -7.50 13.78 -36.44
C LEU A 9 -7.59 15.07 -37.25
N LYS A 10 -8.30 16.10 -36.74
CA LYS A 10 -8.36 17.42 -37.38
C LYS A 10 -6.99 18.10 -37.43
N MET A 11 -6.16 17.96 -36.39
CA MET A 11 -4.79 18.51 -36.40
C MET A 11 -3.87 17.81 -37.40
N VAL A 12 -4.11 16.53 -37.70
CA VAL A 12 -3.40 15.80 -38.76
C VAL A 12 -3.86 16.28 -40.14
N GLU A 13 -5.17 16.46 -40.34
CA GLU A 13 -5.73 17.00 -41.58
C GLU A 13 -5.22 18.41 -41.88
N GLU A 14 -5.09 19.24 -40.84
CA GLU A 14 -4.51 20.59 -40.93
C GLU A 14 -2.97 20.59 -41.09
N GLY A 15 -2.32 19.42 -41.13
CA GLY A 15 -0.86 19.28 -41.29
C GLY A 15 -0.03 19.72 -40.08
N LYS A 16 -0.68 19.99 -38.94
CA LYS A 16 -0.02 20.43 -37.69
C LYS A 16 0.60 19.27 -36.92
N LEU A 17 0.19 18.04 -37.24
CA LEU A 17 0.62 16.81 -36.58
C LEU A 17 0.88 15.72 -37.62
N SER A 18 1.95 14.93 -37.46
CA SER A 18 2.19 13.77 -38.33
C SER A 18 1.29 12.60 -37.94
N SER A 19 1.05 11.69 -38.87
CA SER A 19 0.29 10.45 -38.64
C SER A 19 0.84 9.63 -37.48
N GLU A 20 2.17 9.59 -37.33
CA GLU A 20 2.84 8.82 -36.27
C GLU A 20 2.58 9.41 -34.89
N LYS A 21 2.75 10.74 -34.74
CA LYS A 21 2.50 11.43 -33.47
C LYS A 21 1.02 11.37 -33.08
N ALA A 22 0.12 11.40 -34.05
CA ALA A 22 -1.31 11.26 -33.80
C ALA A 22 -1.66 9.86 -33.29
N ALA A 23 -1.05 8.81 -33.84
CA ALA A 23 -1.25 7.45 -33.38
C ALA A 23 -0.79 7.28 -31.93
N GLU A 24 0.38 7.81 -31.55
CA GLU A 24 0.87 7.79 -30.16
C GLU A 24 -0.07 8.52 -29.20
N MET A 25 -0.57 9.71 -29.58
CA MET A 25 -1.51 10.46 -28.73
C MET A 25 -2.84 9.76 -28.55
N ILE A 26 -3.35 9.11 -29.61
CA ILE A 26 -4.59 8.32 -29.54
C ILE A 26 -4.38 7.08 -28.68
N ASP A 27 -3.22 6.44 -28.75
CA ASP A 27 -2.88 5.28 -27.94
C ASP A 27 -2.80 5.63 -26.45
N VAL A 28 -2.17 6.75 -26.11
CA VAL A 28 -2.13 7.27 -24.73
C VAL A 28 -3.54 7.60 -24.22
N LEU A 29 -4.40 8.20 -25.05
CA LEU A 29 -5.78 8.52 -24.66
C LEU A 29 -6.63 7.25 -24.44
N LYS A 30 -6.52 6.27 -25.34
CA LYS A 30 -7.21 4.97 -25.19
C LYS A 30 -6.68 4.18 -23.99
N SER A 31 -5.38 4.25 -23.73
CA SER A 31 -4.77 3.60 -22.58
C SER A 31 -5.04 4.34 -21.27
N GLY A 32 -5.38 5.64 -21.33
CA GLY A 32 -5.81 6.46 -20.20
C GLY A 32 -7.30 6.29 -19.82
N GLU A 33 -8.10 5.67 -20.68
CA GLU A 33 -9.51 5.31 -20.38
C GLU A 33 -9.63 4.06 -19.49
N SER A 34 -8.51 3.42 -19.18
CA SER A 34 -8.37 2.49 -18.06
C SER A 34 -7.61 3.14 -16.90
N THR A 35 -7.86 4.42 -16.66
CA THR A 35 -7.83 4.88 -15.27
C THR A 35 -9.15 4.44 -14.67
N GLU A 36 -9.29 3.13 -14.42
CA GLU A 36 -10.03 2.72 -13.24
C GLU A 36 -9.51 3.66 -12.15
N GLU A 37 -10.38 4.50 -11.59
CA GLU A 37 -10.10 5.00 -10.26
C GLU A 37 -9.79 3.76 -9.46
N THR A 38 -8.50 3.52 -9.23
CA THR A 38 -8.07 2.58 -8.22
C THR A 38 -8.43 3.29 -6.92
N THR A 39 -9.72 3.35 -6.60
CA THR A 39 -10.16 2.92 -5.29
C THR A 39 -9.28 1.70 -5.02
N PRO A 40 -8.31 1.78 -4.09
CA PRO A 40 -7.43 0.66 -3.87
C PRO A 40 -8.35 -0.47 -3.43
N LYS A 41 -8.64 -1.38 -4.38
CA LYS A 41 -9.49 -2.57 -4.22
C LYS A 41 -9.14 -3.13 -2.85
N ALA A 42 -10.04 -2.96 -1.87
CA ALA A 42 -9.73 -2.91 -0.44
C ALA A 42 -8.53 -3.80 -0.12
N GLY A 43 -7.35 -3.21 -0.19
CA GLY A 43 -6.12 -3.98 -0.13
C GLY A 43 -5.94 -4.42 1.30
N LYS A 44 -5.45 -5.64 1.52
CA LYS A 44 -5.08 -6.08 2.86
C LYS A 44 -4.29 -4.97 3.55
N LYS A 45 -4.58 -4.70 4.81
CA LYS A 45 -3.97 -3.68 5.64
C LYS A 45 -3.39 -4.35 6.88
N LEU A 46 -2.21 -3.92 7.26
CA LEU A 46 -1.62 -4.22 8.56
C LEU A 46 -2.20 -3.25 9.58
N VAL A 47 -2.85 -3.78 10.61
CA VAL A 47 -3.43 -3.04 11.73
C VAL A 47 -2.60 -3.30 12.96
N ILE A 48 -2.07 -2.25 13.59
CA ILE A 48 -1.29 -2.30 14.83
C ILE A 48 -2.08 -1.56 15.90
N ARG A 49 -2.45 -2.26 16.97
CA ARG A 49 -3.15 -1.71 18.13
C ARG A 49 -2.28 -1.89 19.36
N VAL A 50 -1.97 -0.79 20.04
CA VAL A 50 -1.24 -0.79 21.31
C VAL A 50 -2.14 -0.14 22.36
N LYS A 51 -2.52 -0.91 23.38
CA LYS A 51 -3.24 -0.41 24.54
C LYS A 51 -2.29 -0.32 25.71
N LYS A 52 -2.30 0.80 26.43
CA LYS A 52 -1.51 1.01 27.64
C LYS A 52 -2.42 1.20 28.84
N LYS A 53 -2.07 0.58 29.97
CA LYS A 53 -2.84 0.70 31.22
C LYS A 53 -2.97 2.13 31.73
N ASP A 54 -2.00 2.99 31.45
CA ASP A 54 -1.90 4.34 32.02
C ASP A 54 -1.48 5.39 30.96
N GLY A 55 -2.00 5.28 29.74
CA GLY A 55 -1.61 6.15 28.63
C GLY A 55 -2.58 6.13 27.44
N GLU A 56 -2.15 6.74 26.34
CA GLU A 56 -2.95 6.85 25.12
C GLU A 56 -2.88 5.56 24.29
N ASP A 57 -4.06 5.12 23.81
CA ASP A 57 -4.19 4.00 22.89
C ASP A 57 -3.69 4.41 21.49
N VAL A 58 -2.80 3.60 20.93
CA VAL A 58 -2.23 3.85 19.60
C VAL A 58 -2.82 2.86 18.61
N ASN A 59 -3.45 3.38 17.56
CA ASN A 59 -4.03 2.58 16.47
C ASN A 59 -3.47 3.04 15.12
N ILE A 60 -2.76 2.15 14.44
CA ILE A 60 -2.08 2.46 13.18
C ILE A 60 -2.50 1.47 12.11
N ASN A 61 -2.89 1.98 10.94
CA ASN A 61 -3.29 1.17 9.79
C ASN A 61 -2.37 1.45 8.61
N PHE A 62 -1.78 0.42 8.03
CA PHE A 62 -0.93 0.51 6.84
C PHE A 62 -1.43 -0.39 5.72
N PRO A 63 -1.47 0.07 4.46
CA PRO A 63 -1.66 -0.82 3.33
C PRO A 63 -0.55 -1.90 3.30
N LEU A 64 -0.92 -3.17 3.15
CA LEU A 64 0.04 -4.28 3.16
C LEU A 64 1.08 -4.15 2.03
N LYS A 65 0.67 -3.61 0.87
CA LYS A 65 1.58 -3.30 -0.24
C LYS A 65 2.70 -2.32 0.16
N PHE A 66 2.39 -1.32 0.99
CA PHE A 66 3.36 -0.36 1.48
C PHE A 66 4.34 -1.00 2.48
N ILE A 67 3.83 -1.83 3.39
CA ILE A 67 4.67 -2.59 4.31
C ILE A 67 5.59 -3.56 3.57
N LYS A 68 5.07 -4.30 2.57
CA LYS A 68 5.88 -5.19 1.73
C LYS A 68 6.99 -4.44 1.00
N ALA A 69 6.68 -3.30 0.39
CA ALA A 69 7.66 -2.49 -0.31
C ALA A 69 8.76 -1.98 0.63
N SER A 70 8.38 -1.50 1.82
CA SER A 70 9.34 -1.02 2.82
C SER A 70 10.22 -2.14 3.39
N VAL A 71 9.67 -3.31 3.71
CA VAL A 71 10.47 -4.47 4.17
C VAL A 71 11.42 -4.94 3.06
N LYS A 72 10.97 -5.00 1.81
CA LYS A 72 11.84 -5.37 0.67
C LYS A 72 12.95 -4.34 0.40
N ALA A 73 12.66 -3.05 0.52
CA ALA A 73 13.62 -1.99 0.24
C ALA A 73 14.60 -1.73 1.39
N PHE A 74 14.14 -1.83 2.64
CA PHE A 74 14.90 -1.40 3.82
C PHE A 74 15.15 -2.50 4.85
N GLY A 75 14.60 -3.70 4.67
CA GLY A 75 14.72 -4.82 5.62
C GLY A 75 14.02 -4.60 6.95
N LYS A 76 13.23 -3.53 7.10
CA LYS A 76 12.56 -3.14 8.35
C LYS A 76 11.24 -2.42 8.08
N LEU A 77 10.38 -2.41 9.09
CA LEU A 77 9.16 -1.63 9.07
C LEU A 77 9.46 -0.12 9.12
N PRO A 78 8.61 0.72 8.51
CA PRO A 78 8.72 2.18 8.59
C PRO A 78 8.27 2.74 9.96
N VAL A 79 7.90 1.87 10.89
CA VAL A 79 7.51 2.22 12.26
C VAL A 79 8.54 1.71 13.25
N ASP A 80 8.93 2.57 14.19
CA ASP A 80 9.79 2.18 15.29
C ASP A 80 8.93 1.59 16.42
N ILE A 81 8.70 0.28 16.35
CA ILE A 81 8.00 -0.47 17.41
C ILE A 81 9.00 -1.01 18.46
N LYS A 82 10.31 -0.76 18.28
CA LYS A 82 11.35 -1.34 19.16
C LYS A 82 11.15 -0.92 20.61
N GLY A 83 10.71 0.31 20.87
CA GLY A 83 10.41 0.81 22.22
C GLY A 83 9.34 0.01 22.99
N HIS A 84 8.49 -0.76 22.31
CA HIS A 84 7.40 -1.55 22.91
C HIS A 84 7.59 -3.07 22.81
N VAL A 85 8.58 -3.52 22.03
CA VAL A 85 8.77 -4.95 21.69
C VAL A 85 10.16 -5.46 22.10
N ASN A 86 11.09 -4.58 22.51
CA ASN A 86 12.48 -4.93 22.81
C ASN A 86 12.67 -6.02 23.89
N ASP A 87 11.70 -6.24 24.78
CA ASP A 87 11.80 -7.28 25.84
C ASP A 87 11.26 -8.65 25.41
N HIS A 88 10.58 -8.73 24.27
CA HIS A 88 10.03 -9.98 23.76
C HIS A 88 10.84 -10.41 22.55
N LYS A 89 11.32 -11.66 22.55
CA LYS A 89 12.03 -12.31 21.43
C LYS A 89 11.08 -12.47 20.23
N VAL A 90 10.71 -11.36 19.63
CA VAL A 90 9.93 -11.32 18.40
C VAL A 90 10.88 -11.63 17.28
N ASP A 91 10.69 -12.80 16.70
CA ASP A 91 11.37 -13.20 15.48
C ASP A 91 10.85 -12.33 14.32
N MET A 92 11.65 -11.32 13.96
CA MET A 92 11.32 -10.43 12.85
C MET A 92 11.32 -11.16 11.49
N GLU A 93 12.02 -12.28 11.38
CA GLU A 93 12.07 -13.10 10.18
C GLU A 93 10.73 -13.83 10.00
N ALA A 94 10.20 -14.43 11.06
CA ALA A 94 8.87 -15.02 11.07
C ALA A 94 7.77 -13.98 10.80
N PHE A 95 7.92 -12.76 11.34
CA PHE A 95 6.99 -11.66 11.09
C PHE A 95 7.01 -11.19 9.62
N ALA A 96 8.20 -11.06 9.02
CA ALA A 96 8.35 -10.71 7.61
C ALA A 96 7.75 -11.80 6.71
N ALA A 97 7.97 -13.08 7.02
CA ALA A 97 7.39 -14.20 6.29
C ALA A 97 5.85 -14.21 6.36
N ALA A 98 5.28 -13.88 7.53
CA ALA A 98 3.82 -13.76 7.69
C ALA A 98 3.24 -12.63 6.82
N ILE A 99 3.91 -11.48 6.76
CA ILE A 99 3.54 -10.36 5.86
C ILE A 99 3.64 -10.79 4.40
N GLU A 100 4.69 -11.51 4.03
CA GLU A 100 4.90 -11.98 2.66
C GLU A 100 3.79 -12.94 2.22
N SER A 101 3.39 -13.86 3.11
CA SER A 101 2.33 -14.85 2.88
C SER A 101 0.93 -14.27 2.66
N GLU A 102 0.71 -12.99 2.98
CA GLU A 102 -0.62 -12.34 2.96
C GLU A 102 -1.69 -13.06 3.78
N ALA A 103 -1.30 -13.89 4.75
CA ALA A 103 -2.24 -14.58 5.60
C ALA A 103 -3.10 -13.56 6.36
N GLU A 104 -4.42 -13.71 6.29
CA GLU A 104 -5.36 -12.90 7.07
C GLU A 104 -5.43 -13.42 8.50
N GLY A 105 -5.52 -12.50 9.46
CA GLY A 105 -5.62 -12.84 10.88
C GLY A 105 -4.54 -12.19 11.75
N THR A 106 -4.49 -12.64 13.00
CA THR A 106 -3.57 -12.09 14.00
C THR A 106 -2.17 -12.65 13.79
N ILE A 107 -1.22 -11.77 13.49
CA ILE A 107 0.21 -12.14 13.39
C ILE A 107 0.83 -12.18 14.78
N MET A 108 0.41 -11.26 15.66
CA MET A 108 0.99 -11.11 16.99
C MET A 108 -0.06 -10.59 17.97
N ASP A 109 -0.11 -11.22 19.14
CA ASP A 109 -0.85 -10.75 20.30
C ASP A 109 0.06 -10.88 21.51
N LEU A 110 0.40 -9.76 22.13
CA LEU A 110 1.35 -9.67 23.22
C LEU A 110 0.72 -8.92 24.38
N GLN A 111 0.68 -9.57 25.54
CA GLN A 111 0.31 -8.94 26.79
C GLN A 111 1.54 -8.89 27.70
N THR A 112 1.96 -7.68 28.05
CA THR A 112 3.12 -7.47 28.94
C THR A 112 2.66 -7.45 30.40
N GLY A 113 3.52 -7.90 31.32
CA GLY A 113 3.23 -7.88 32.77
C GLY A 113 3.02 -6.48 33.37
N LYS A 114 3.27 -5.42 32.59
CA LYS A 114 3.02 -4.01 32.94
C LYS A 114 1.62 -3.52 32.51
N GLY A 115 0.81 -4.38 31.89
CA GLY A 115 -0.54 -4.04 31.41
C GLY A 115 -0.54 -3.29 30.07
N GLU A 116 0.48 -3.51 29.23
CA GLU A 116 0.44 -3.08 27.83
C GLU A 116 0.04 -4.26 26.95
N ASP A 117 -1.01 -4.09 26.13
CA ASP A 117 -1.48 -5.08 25.16
C ASP A 117 -1.15 -4.60 23.74
N VAL A 118 -0.37 -5.38 22.99
CA VAL A 118 0.02 -5.09 21.61
C VAL A 118 -0.57 -6.17 20.69
N ARG A 119 -1.40 -5.76 19.72
CA ARG A 119 -1.99 -6.66 18.73
C ARG A 119 -1.67 -6.19 17.31
N ILE A 120 -1.15 -7.10 16.50
CA ILE A 120 -0.85 -6.88 15.07
C ILE A 120 -1.69 -7.86 14.25
N THR A 121 -2.49 -7.35 13.32
CA THR A 121 -3.43 -8.12 12.49
C THR A 121 -3.30 -7.72 11.03
N ILE A 122 -3.45 -8.66 10.11
CA ILE A 122 -3.71 -8.39 8.70
C ILE A 122 -5.22 -8.53 8.46
N GLU A 123 -5.85 -7.44 8.03
CA GLU A 123 -7.28 -7.34 7.66
C GLU A 123 -7.44 -7.02 6.18
#